data_AF-A0A3R9Z2X1-F1
#
_entry.id   AF-A0A3R9Z2X1-F1
#
_cell.length_a   1.000
_cell.length_b   1.000
_cell.length_c   1.000
_cell.angle_alpha   90.00
_cell.angle_beta   90.00
_cell.angle_gamma   90.00
#
_symmetry.space_group_name_H-M   'P 1'
#
loop_
_entity.id
_entity.type
_entity.pdbx_description
1 polymer ?
#
loop_
_entity_poly.entity_id
_entity_poly.type
_entity_poly.pdbx_seq_one_letter_code
_entity_poly.pdbx_strand_id
1 'polypeptide(L)' 'MLLRALVLLLLLANAGYFAWTRGGLAMFGTTPARFSETEPERLAQQLRPQLLQIRKDEAPAAPKP' A
#
# COMPACT_ATOMS: atom_id res chain seq x y z
N MET A 1 33.34 -20.08 -11.91
CA MET A 1 32.81 -19.22 -12.99
C MET A 1 31.29 -19.25 -13.07
N LEU A 2 30.65 -20.43 -13.06
CA LEU A 2 29.19 -20.58 -13.12
C LEU A 2 28.42 -19.81 -12.03
N LEU A 3 28.87 -19.90 -10.77
CA LEU A 3 28.21 -19.20 -9.65
C LEU A 3 28.18 -17.67 -9.83
N ARG A 4 29.25 -17.08 -10.37
CA ARG A 4 29.29 -15.63 -10.63
C ARG A 4 28.28 -15.23 -11.71
N ALA A 5 28.18 -16.01 -12.78
CA ALA A 5 27.19 -15.79 -13.83
C ALA A 5 25.75 -15.96 -13.28
N LEU A 6 25.52 -16.97 -12.44
CA LEU A 6 24.23 -17.21 -11.80
C LEU A 6 23.82 -16.04 -10.89
N VAL A 7 24.76 -15.53 -10.09
CA VAL A 7 24.55 -14.37 -9.21
C VAL A 7 24.23 -13.13 -10.03
N LEU A 8 24.98 -12.86 -11.11
CA LEU A 8 24.69 -11.73 -12.00
C LEU A 8 23.31 -11.84 -12.65
N LEU A 9 22.94 -13.03 -13.13
CA LEU A 9 21.61 -13.28 -13.68
C LEU A 9 20.51 -13.03 -12.65
N LEU A 10 20.70 -13.51 -11.42
CA LEU A 10 19.75 -13.30 -10.33
C LEU A 10 19.59 -11.81 -9.97
N LEU A 11 20.70 -11.06 -9.98
CA LEU A 11 20.69 -9.62 -9.78
C LEU A 11 19.93 -8.89 -10.89
N LEU A 12 20.15 -9.25 -12.16
CA LEU A 12 19.42 -8.69 -13.29
C LEU A 12 17.92 -8.99 -13.21
N ALA A 13 17.56 -10.23 -12.89
CA ALA A 13 16.17 -10.63 -12.70
C ALA A 13 15.49 -9.83 -11.58
N ASN A 14 16.18 -9.65 -10.45
CA ASN A 14 15.67 -8.84 -9.32
C ASN A 14 15.53 -7.37 -9.70
N ALA A 15 16.52 -6.78 -10.38
CA ALA A 15 16.46 -5.39 -10.82
C ALA A 15 15.32 -5.15 -11.81
N GLY A 16 15.13 -6.06 -12.77
CA GLY A 16 14.01 -6.03 -13.70
C GLY A 16 12.66 -6.15 -12.97
N TYR A 17 12.53 -7.10 -12.05
CA TYR A 17 11.33 -7.26 -11.22
C TYR A 17 11.06 -6.02 -10.36
N PHE A 18 12.09 -5.42 -9.78
CA PHE A 18 11.98 -4.20 -8.99
C PHE A 18 11.54 -3.00 -9.83
N ALA A 19 12.10 -2.81 -11.03
CA ALA A 19 11.68 -1.77 -11.95
C ALA A 19 10.23 -1.97 -12.41
N TRP A 20 9.85 -3.21 -12.72
CA TRP A 20 8.48 -3.59 -13.11
C TRP A 20 7.47 -3.30 -11.99
N THR A 21 7.78 -3.74 -10.77
CA THR A 21 6.96 -3.50 -9.57
C THR A 21 7.01 -2.06 -9.08
N ARG A 22 7.74 -1.13 -9.71
CA ARG A 22 7.65 0.32 -9.43
C ARG A 22 6.94 1.09 -10.54
N GLY A 23 6.40 0.40 -11.53
CA GLY A 23 5.80 1.04 -12.71
C GLY A 23 6.83 1.59 -13.70
N GLY A 24 8.12 1.25 -13.57
CA GLY A 24 9.15 1.66 -14.53
C GLY A 24 8.94 1.09 -15.93
N LEU A 25 8.14 0.01 -16.06
CA LEU A 25 7.72 -0.56 -17.34
C LEU A 25 6.29 -0.16 -17.76
N ALA A 26 5.69 0.84 -17.09
CA ALA A 26 4.35 1.31 -17.43
C ALA A 26 4.24 1.81 -18.87
N MET A 27 5.33 2.37 -19.44
CA MET A 27 5.38 2.80 -20.84
C MET A 27 5.22 1.64 -21.85
N PHE A 28 5.48 0.41 -21.42
CA PHE A 28 5.33 -0.80 -22.24
C PHE A 28 3.99 -1.51 -22.00
N GLY A 29 3.05 -0.88 -21.28
CA GLY A 29 1.73 -1.45 -21.00
C GLY A 29 1.72 -2.62 -20.00
N THR A 30 2.85 -2.88 -19.34
CA THR A 30 3.00 -3.99 -18.38
C THR A 30 2.77 -3.56 -16.93
N THR A 31 1.96 -2.52 -16.68
CA THR A 31 1.75 -2.00 -15.33
C THR A 31 1.10 -3.07 -14.44
N PRO A 32 1.66 -3.40 -13.26
CA PRO A 32 1.04 -4.35 -12.36
C PRO A 32 -0.33 -3.84 -11.91
N ALA A 33 -1.35 -4.70 -11.93
CA ALA A 33 -2.72 -4.34 -11.54
C ALA A 33 -2.80 -3.64 -10.17
N ARG A 34 -1.89 -4.00 -9.24
CA ARG A 34 -1.77 -3.35 -7.92
C ARG A 34 -1.48 -1.83 -7.96
N PHE A 35 -0.88 -1.30 -9.03
CA PHE A 35 -0.66 0.14 -9.20
C PHE A 35 -1.87 0.87 -9.79
N SER A 36 -2.68 0.18 -10.61
CA SER A 36 -3.92 0.73 -11.16
C SER A 36 -5.08 0.67 -10.17
N GLU A 37 -4.99 -0.16 -9.14
CA GLU A 37 -6.13 -0.55 -8.30
C GLU A 37 -5.91 -0.21 -6.82
N THR A 38 -5.25 0.90 -6.52
CA THR A 38 -5.48 1.57 -5.25
C THR A 38 -6.68 2.48 -5.48
N GLU A 39 -7.89 1.97 -5.24
CA GLU A 39 -9.14 2.74 -5.28
C GLU A 39 -9.45 3.27 -3.86
N PRO A 40 -8.78 4.33 -3.35
CA PRO A 40 -9.05 4.87 -2.02
C PRO A 40 -10.49 5.38 -1.91
N GLU A 41 -11.10 5.76 -3.02
CA GLU A 41 -12.51 6.17 -3.11
C GLU A 41 -13.45 5.06 -2.63
N ARG A 42 -13.14 3.78 -2.90
CA ARG A 42 -13.94 2.66 -2.38
C ARG A 42 -13.79 2.51 -0.87
N LEU A 43 -12.59 2.75 -0.31
CA LEU A 43 -12.38 2.77 1.13
C LEU A 43 -13.11 3.95 1.80
N ALA A 44 -13.13 5.11 1.15
CA ALA A 44 -13.85 6.31 1.61
C ALA A 44 -15.37 6.18 1.51
N GLN A 45 -15.89 5.36 0.60
CA GLN A 45 -17.32 5.00 0.55
C GLN A 45 -17.69 3.92 1.57
N GLN A 46 -16.77 2.98 1.85
CA GLN A 46 -17.01 1.90 2.81
C GLN A 46 -16.94 2.38 4.27
N LEU A 47 -16.08 3.35 4.56
CA LEU A 47 -15.98 3.97 5.87
C LEU A 47 -16.82 5.25 5.86
N ARG A 48 -17.69 5.46 6.85
CA ARG A 48 -18.43 6.74 7.04
C ARG A 48 -17.77 7.54 8.17
N PRO A 49 -16.55 8.09 7.97
CA PRO A 49 -15.82 8.77 9.04
C PRO A 49 -16.60 9.95 9.62
N GLN A 50 -17.52 10.54 8.86
CA GLN A 50 -18.37 11.65 9.32
C GLN A 50 -19.34 11.25 10.45
N LEU A 51 -19.60 9.95 10.65
CA LEU A 51 -20.43 9.46 11.74
C LEU A 51 -19.64 9.15 13.01
N LEU A 52 -18.31 9.16 12.94
CA LEU A 52 -17.45 8.85 14.07
C LEU A 52 -17.40 10.05 15.02
N GLN A 53 -18.01 9.91 16.20
CA GLN A 53 -17.93 10.92 17.25
C GLN A 53 -16.83 10.53 18.24
N ILE A 54 -15.74 11.29 18.26
CA ILE A 54 -14.66 11.11 19.24
C ILE A 54 -15.17 11.67 20.56
N ARG A 55 -15.51 10.78 21.50
CA ARG A 55 -15.83 11.16 22.88
C ARG A 55 -14.54 11.17 23.68
N LYS A 56 -14.32 12.24 24.42
CA LYS A 56 -13.34 12.25 25.50
C LYS A 56 -13.92 11.40 26.61
N ASP A 57 -13.19 10.41 27.12
CA ASP A 57 -13.61 9.66 28.29
C ASP A 57 -13.83 10.66 29.43
N GLU A 58 -15.09 10.96 29.72
CA GLU A 58 -15.46 11.79 30.85
C GLU A 58 -15.44 10.88 32.07
N ALA A 59 -14.42 11.07 32.91
CA ALA A 59 -14.39 10.45 34.23
C ALA A 59 -15.73 10.78 34.94
N PRO A 60 -16.42 9.79 35.51
CA PRO A 60 -17.79 9.97 35.98
C PRO A 60 -17.86 11.11 37.00
N ALA A 61 -18.61 12.16 36.65
CA ALA A 61 -18.87 13.29 37.54
C ALA A 61 -19.69 12.82 38.75
N ALA A 62 -19.12 12.99 39.95
CA ALA A 62 -19.75 12.59 41.20
C ALA A 62 -21.08 13.35 41.42
N PRO A 63 -22.13 12.67 41.94
CA PRO A 63 -23.42 13.28 42.20
C PRO A 63 -23.29 14.39 43.26
N LYS A 64 -23.88 15.56 42.99
CA LYS A 64 -23.90 16.71 43.90
C LYS A 64 -25.13 16.60 44.84
N PRO A 65 -24.99 16.93 46.14
CA PRO A 65 -25.96 16.60 47.21
C PRO A 65 -27.33 17.25 47.07
#